data_AF-A0A1Y4NP80-F1
#
_entry.id   AF-A0A1Y4NP80-F1
#
_cell.length_a   1.000
_cell.length_b   1.000
_cell.length_c   1.000
_cell.angle_alpha   90.00
_cell.angle_beta   90.00
_cell.angle_gamma   90.00
#
_symmetry.space_group_name_H-M   'P 1'
#
loop_
_entity.id
_entity.type
_entity.pdbx_description
1 polymer ?
#
loop_
_entity_poly.entity_id
_entity_poly.type
_entity_poly.pdbx_seq_one_letter_code
_entity_poly.pdbx_strand_id
1 'polypeptide(L)'
;MTKKEKILLKASAAFAVLFAAAPVANAMHIMEGYLPAGYCIAWGVVCLPFLVAGFLSLKKKIKENRRNMTLIAMAGAFIFVISSLKIPAPTGSCSHMTGTGLGAILFGPAAVSILGIIVLLFQAILLAHGGLTTLGANTFSMAVAGPLVSFGIYKLCGKLKVNRKVSVFLAACLGDLFTYCVTSIQLALANPSEAGGVGASAVKFLGVFAPTQLPLAVIEGILTVVIVIGLETYAGPELRRIGFLPERSAGASADIAEGHGTEKGGAGK
;
A
#
# COMPACT_ATOMS: atom_id res chain seq x y z
N MET A 1 -37.76 21.74 -30.03
CA MET A 1 -37.27 21.11 -28.79
C MET A 1 -38.36 21.04 -27.74
N THR A 2 -38.72 19.85 -27.31
CA THR A 2 -39.74 19.61 -26.29
C THR A 2 -39.25 20.08 -24.91
N LYS A 3 -40.18 20.36 -23.97
CA LYS A 3 -39.84 20.81 -22.60
C LYS A 3 -38.91 19.80 -21.89
N LYS A 4 -39.07 18.51 -22.21
CA LYS A 4 -38.23 17.41 -21.71
C LYS A 4 -36.81 17.44 -22.27
N GLU A 5 -36.63 17.71 -23.57
CA GLU A 5 -35.31 17.87 -24.21
C GLU A 5 -34.53 19.05 -23.64
N LYS A 6 -35.19 20.19 -23.38
CA LYS A 6 -34.53 21.36 -22.76
C LYS A 6 -34.06 21.08 -21.33
N ILE A 7 -34.81 20.26 -20.58
CA ILE A 7 -34.42 19.82 -19.23
C ILE A 7 -33.24 18.85 -19.31
N LEU A 8 -33.28 17.88 -20.23
CA LEU A 8 -32.18 16.94 -20.46
C LEU A 8 -30.91 17.65 -20.91
N LEU A 9 -31.01 18.65 -21.79
CA LEU A 9 -29.86 19.42 -22.27
C LEU A 9 -29.25 20.30 -21.16
N LYS A 10 -30.09 20.89 -20.31
CA LYS A 10 -29.61 21.64 -19.13
C LYS A 10 -28.99 20.72 -18.09
N ALA A 11 -29.56 19.54 -17.87
CA ALA A 11 -29.02 18.54 -16.96
C ALA A 11 -27.68 17.98 -17.48
N SER A 12 -27.55 17.72 -18.79
CA SER A 12 -26.30 17.25 -19.38
C SER A 12 -25.22 18.34 -19.41
N ALA A 13 -25.59 19.61 -19.68
CA ALA A 13 -24.67 20.73 -19.58
C ALA A 13 -24.23 20.99 -18.14
N ALA A 14 -25.15 20.92 -17.16
CA ALA A 14 -24.82 21.03 -15.74
C ALA A 14 -23.94 19.87 -15.28
N PHE A 15 -24.22 18.64 -15.74
CA PHE A 15 -23.40 17.46 -15.47
C PHE A 15 -22.00 17.58 -16.10
N ALA A 16 -21.90 18.10 -17.33
CA ALA A 16 -20.62 18.34 -18.00
C ALA A 16 -19.81 19.45 -17.31
N VAL A 17 -20.45 20.52 -16.82
CA VAL A 17 -19.80 21.57 -16.02
C VAL A 17 -19.36 21.01 -14.66
N LEU A 18 -20.16 20.14 -14.03
CA LEU A 18 -19.79 19.44 -12.80
C LEU A 18 -18.59 18.50 -13.00
N PHE A 19 -18.50 17.83 -14.16
CA PHE A 19 -17.41 16.95 -14.53
C PHE A 19 -16.14 17.72 -14.96
N ALA A 20 -16.30 18.88 -15.61
CA ALA A 20 -15.20 19.79 -15.94
C ALA A 20 -14.66 20.52 -14.70
N ALA A 21 -15.48 20.67 -13.66
CA ALA A 21 -15.10 21.15 -12.34
C ALA A 21 -14.71 20.01 -11.38
N ALA A 22 -14.45 18.79 -11.89
CA ALA A 22 -13.88 17.74 -11.07
C ALA A 22 -12.54 18.26 -10.50
N PRO A 23 -12.34 18.22 -9.18
CA PRO A 23 -11.10 18.68 -8.58
C PRO A 23 -9.95 17.86 -9.18
N VAL A 24 -8.80 18.54 -9.37
CA VAL A 24 -7.51 17.92 -9.66
C VAL A 24 -7.38 16.59 -8.92
N ALA A 25 -7.04 15.53 -9.65
CA ALA A 25 -6.78 14.23 -9.04
C ALA A 25 -5.72 14.42 -7.94
N ASN A 26 -6.15 14.33 -6.68
CA ASN A 26 -5.28 14.45 -5.52
C ASN A 26 -4.50 13.14 -5.40
N ALA A 27 -3.41 13.06 -6.17
CA ALA A 27 -2.47 11.96 -6.12
C ALA A 27 -1.71 12.03 -4.80
N MET A 28 -1.61 10.89 -4.10
CA MET A 28 -0.73 10.72 -2.94
C MET A 28 0.75 10.83 -3.33
N HIS A 29 1.06 10.55 -4.60
CA HIS A 29 2.40 10.69 -5.17
C HIS A 29 2.66 12.14 -5.56
N ILE A 30 3.85 12.62 -5.22
CA ILE A 30 4.28 13.93 -5.68
C ILE A 30 4.54 13.86 -7.18
N MET A 31 3.81 14.68 -7.94
CA MET A 31 3.85 14.70 -9.39
C MET A 31 5.20 15.20 -9.93
N GLU A 32 5.51 14.80 -11.16
CA GLU A 32 6.67 15.29 -11.91
C GLU A 32 6.71 16.83 -11.94
N GLY A 33 7.89 17.41 -11.73
CA GLY A 33 8.10 18.86 -11.73
C GLY A 33 7.56 19.64 -10.51
N TYR A 34 6.96 18.98 -9.52
CA TYR A 34 6.39 19.66 -8.33
C TYR A 34 7.44 20.00 -7.25
N LEU A 35 8.60 19.33 -7.27
CA LEU A 35 9.74 19.62 -6.39
C LEU A 35 10.86 20.32 -7.16
N PRO A 36 11.51 21.34 -6.56
CA PRO A 36 12.76 21.86 -7.07
C PRO A 36 13.85 20.77 -7.11
N ALA A 37 14.74 20.84 -8.10
CA ALA A 37 15.78 19.82 -8.33
C ALA A 37 16.63 19.50 -7.09
N GLY A 38 16.96 20.51 -6.27
CA GLY A 38 17.71 20.31 -5.02
C GLY A 38 17.00 19.38 -4.04
N TYR A 39 15.67 19.50 -3.88
CA TYR A 39 14.90 18.61 -3.02
C TYR A 39 14.79 17.20 -3.60
N CYS A 40 14.65 17.06 -4.92
CA CYS A 40 14.65 15.75 -5.58
C CYS A 40 15.94 14.98 -5.31
N ILE A 41 17.10 15.64 -5.45
CA ILE A 41 18.42 15.05 -5.16
C ILE A 41 18.53 14.71 -3.67
N ALA A 42 18.16 15.63 -2.78
CA ALA A 42 18.23 15.41 -1.34
C ALA A 42 17.43 14.19 -0.90
N TRP A 43 16.17 14.05 -1.36
CA TRP A 43 15.34 12.88 -1.05
C TRP A 43 15.86 11.59 -1.67
N GLY A 44 16.45 11.67 -2.86
CA GLY A 44 17.17 10.54 -3.47
C GLY A 44 18.32 10.06 -2.59
N VAL A 45 19.15 10.97 -2.09
CA VAL A 45 20.29 10.65 -1.20
C VAL A 45 19.81 10.06 0.13
N VAL A 46 18.75 10.62 0.73
CA VAL A 46 18.17 10.11 1.98
C VAL A 46 17.63 8.68 1.84
N CYS A 47 17.14 8.30 0.66
CA CYS A 47 16.68 6.93 0.40
C CYS A 47 17.80 5.89 0.29
N LEU A 48 19.00 6.28 -0.13
CA LEU A 48 20.11 5.36 -0.41
C LEU A 48 20.42 4.35 0.71
N PRO A 49 20.56 4.73 1.99
CA PRO A 49 20.86 3.75 3.05
C PRO A 49 19.79 2.67 3.17
N PHE A 50 18.51 3.02 3.01
CA PHE A 50 17.40 2.08 3.09
C PHE A 50 17.37 1.15 1.88
N LEU A 51 17.59 1.69 0.68
CA LEU A 51 17.66 0.90 -0.54
C LEU A 51 18.87 -0.04 -0.54
N VAL A 52 20.03 0.40 -0.09
CA VAL A 52 21.23 -0.44 0.04
C VAL A 52 20.96 -1.58 1.04
N ALA A 53 20.39 -1.27 2.21
CA ALA A 53 20.01 -2.29 3.19
C ALA A 53 18.99 -3.29 2.63
N GLY A 54 17.99 -2.80 1.90
CA GLY A 54 16.99 -3.62 1.21
C GLY A 54 17.60 -4.54 0.16
N PHE A 55 18.49 -4.00 -0.68
CA PHE A 55 19.21 -4.75 -1.70
C PHE A 55 20.07 -5.86 -1.09
N LEU A 56 20.84 -5.55 -0.04
CA LEU A 56 21.66 -6.54 0.65
C LEU A 56 20.80 -7.65 1.30
N SER A 57 19.67 -7.29 1.89
CA SER A 57 18.70 -8.24 2.46
C SER A 57 18.12 -9.17 1.40
N LEU A 58 17.68 -8.62 0.26
CA LEU A 58 17.17 -9.41 -0.86
C LEU A 58 18.25 -10.31 -1.47
N LYS A 59 19.46 -9.78 -1.69
CA LYS A 59 20.61 -10.54 -2.20
C LYS A 59 20.93 -11.73 -1.31
N LYS A 60 20.91 -11.55 0.01
CA LYS A 60 21.12 -12.64 0.98
C LYS A 60 20.02 -13.70 0.86
N LYS A 61 18.74 -13.31 0.87
CA LYS A 61 17.60 -14.22 0.72
C LYS A 61 17.63 -15.01 -0.60
N ILE A 62 18.01 -14.37 -1.71
CA ILE A 62 18.11 -15.04 -3.02
C ILE A 62 19.28 -16.04 -3.04
N LYS A 63 20.40 -15.72 -2.37
CA LYS A 63 21.55 -16.61 -2.26
C LYS A 63 21.23 -17.85 -1.41
N GLU A 64 20.42 -17.69 -0.36
CA GLU A 64 19.96 -18.81 0.49
C GLU A 64 19.03 -19.76 -0.27
N ASN A 65 18.12 -19.23 -1.09
CA ASN A 65 17.23 -20.06 -1.92
C ASN A 65 16.84 -19.34 -3.21
N ARG A 66 17.20 -19.91 -4.36
CA ARG A 66 16.86 -19.40 -5.70
C ARG A 66 15.35 -19.21 -5.90
N ARG A 67 14.49 -19.99 -5.24
CA ARG A 67 13.02 -19.84 -5.32
C ARG A 67 12.52 -18.54 -4.69
N ASN A 68 13.29 -17.91 -3.80
CA ASN A 68 12.93 -16.63 -3.22
C ASN A 68 12.84 -15.53 -4.28
N MET A 69 13.61 -15.62 -5.37
CA MET A 69 13.53 -14.67 -6.48
C MET A 69 12.13 -14.63 -7.10
N THR A 70 11.52 -15.80 -7.32
CA THR A 70 10.15 -15.90 -7.85
C THR A 70 9.15 -15.31 -6.88
N LEU A 71 9.27 -15.59 -5.58
CA LEU A 71 8.36 -15.06 -4.56
C LEU A 71 8.46 -13.52 -4.45
N ILE A 72 9.68 -12.98 -4.49
CA ILE A 72 9.92 -11.52 -4.46
C ILE A 72 9.33 -10.87 -5.72
N ALA A 73 9.52 -11.47 -6.90
CA ALA A 73 8.96 -10.94 -8.15
C ALA A 73 7.41 -10.97 -8.14
N MET A 74 6.81 -12.07 -7.69
CA MET A 74 5.35 -12.16 -7.53
C MET A 74 4.82 -11.15 -6.51
N ALA A 75 5.54 -10.93 -5.41
CA ALA A 75 5.20 -9.92 -4.42
C ALA A 75 5.22 -8.50 -5.01
N GLY A 76 6.27 -8.15 -5.77
CA GLY A 76 6.34 -6.87 -6.46
C GLY A 76 5.21 -6.68 -7.46
N ALA A 77 4.92 -7.69 -8.28
CA ALA A 77 3.80 -7.68 -9.22
C ALA A 77 2.45 -7.53 -8.51
N PHE A 78 2.26 -8.23 -7.40
CA PHE A 78 1.04 -8.14 -6.59
C PHE A 78 0.85 -6.75 -5.98
N ILE A 79 1.90 -6.18 -5.38
CA ILE A 79 1.86 -4.82 -4.83
C ILE A 79 1.53 -3.82 -5.93
N PHE A 80 2.18 -3.93 -7.11
CA PHE A 80 1.88 -3.08 -8.26
C PHE A 80 0.41 -3.20 -8.71
N VAL A 81 -0.08 -4.43 -8.90
CA VAL A 81 -1.46 -4.66 -9.36
C VAL A 81 -2.48 -4.13 -8.36
N ILE A 82 -2.31 -4.42 -7.07
CA ILE A 82 -3.21 -3.89 -6.04
C ILE A 82 -3.17 -2.36 -6.01
N SER A 83 -1.99 -1.77 -6.17
CA SER A 83 -1.85 -0.31 -6.22
C SER A 83 -2.46 0.32 -7.47
N SER A 84 -2.85 -0.47 -8.46
CA SER A 84 -3.56 0.01 -9.65
C SER A 84 -5.09 -0.11 -9.53
N LEU A 85 -5.59 -0.82 -8.51
CA LEU A 85 -7.02 -0.99 -8.29
C LEU A 85 -7.63 0.32 -7.77
N LYS A 86 -8.58 0.87 -8.53
CA LYS A 86 -9.30 2.09 -8.16
C LYS A 86 -10.36 1.75 -7.12
N ILE A 87 -10.26 2.41 -5.97
CA ILE A 87 -11.25 2.33 -4.90
C ILE A 87 -12.06 3.64 -4.92
N PRO A 88 -13.41 3.57 -4.97
CA PRO A 88 -14.23 4.76 -4.90
C PRO A 88 -14.06 5.42 -3.54
N ALA A 89 -13.54 6.66 -3.51
CA ALA A 89 -13.43 7.42 -2.28
C ALA A 89 -14.78 8.13 -1.99
N PRO A 90 -15.20 8.25 -0.71
CA PRO A 90 -16.44 8.92 -0.33
C PRO A 90 -16.54 10.38 -0.82
N THR A 91 -15.41 11.01 -1.13
CA THR A 91 -15.28 12.39 -1.60
C THR A 91 -15.50 12.56 -3.11
N GLY A 92 -15.90 11.51 -3.83
CA GLY A 92 -16.12 11.56 -5.29
C GLY A 92 -14.83 11.49 -6.12
N SER A 93 -13.67 11.30 -5.49
CA SER A 93 -12.41 11.00 -6.19
C SER A 93 -12.20 9.47 -6.33
N CYS A 94 -11.38 9.07 -7.28
CA CYS A 94 -10.85 7.71 -7.33
C CYS A 94 -9.46 7.73 -6.69
N SER A 95 -9.29 6.99 -5.60
CA SER A 95 -7.99 6.73 -5.00
C SER A 95 -7.56 5.31 -5.33
N HIS A 96 -6.30 4.99 -5.06
CA HIS A 96 -5.79 3.63 -5.16
C HIS A 96 -5.14 3.25 -3.83
N MET A 97 -4.91 1.96 -3.65
CA MET A 97 -4.19 1.48 -2.48
C MET A 97 -2.70 1.72 -2.62
N THR A 98 -2.02 2.07 -1.55
CA THR A 98 -0.55 2.11 -1.56
C THR A 98 0.01 0.69 -1.54
N GLY A 99 -0.60 -0.22 -0.76
CA GLY A 99 -0.23 -1.63 -0.66
C GLY A 99 1.14 -1.89 0.01
N THR A 100 1.88 -0.84 0.36
CA THR A 100 3.22 -0.93 0.95
C THR A 100 3.16 -1.35 2.41
N GLY A 101 2.10 -0.98 3.15
CA GLY A 101 1.84 -1.48 4.51
C GLY A 101 1.61 -2.99 4.53
N LEU A 102 0.78 -3.51 3.63
CA LEU A 102 0.60 -4.96 3.43
C LEU A 102 1.92 -5.64 3.06
N GLY A 103 2.65 -5.06 2.11
CA GLY A 103 3.98 -5.54 1.72
C GLY A 103 4.92 -5.63 2.91
N ALA A 104 4.89 -4.65 3.81
CA ALA A 104 5.78 -4.58 4.96
C ALA A 104 5.45 -5.67 5.98
N ILE A 105 4.17 -5.93 6.20
CA ILE A 105 3.67 -7.00 7.07
C ILE A 105 4.10 -8.38 6.53
N LEU A 106 4.02 -8.60 5.22
CA LEU A 106 4.31 -9.90 4.59
C LEU A 106 5.81 -10.15 4.38
N PHE A 107 6.57 -9.16 3.90
CA PHE A 107 7.94 -9.35 3.43
C PHE A 107 8.99 -8.58 4.25
N GLY A 108 8.54 -7.69 5.15
CA GLY A 108 9.39 -6.83 5.96
C GLY A 108 9.80 -5.54 5.24
N PRO A 109 10.12 -4.48 6.00
CA PRO A 109 10.37 -3.13 5.45
C PRO A 109 11.60 -3.07 4.53
N ALA A 110 12.63 -3.88 4.80
CA ALA A 110 13.83 -3.93 3.96
C ALA A 110 13.52 -4.42 2.55
N ALA A 111 12.74 -5.49 2.39
CA ALA A 111 12.34 -6.00 1.08
C ALA A 111 11.43 -4.99 0.34
N VAL A 112 10.50 -4.39 1.09
CA VAL A 112 9.56 -3.39 0.55
C VAL A 112 10.24 -2.12 0.08
N SER A 113 11.38 -1.71 0.65
CA SER A 113 12.11 -0.55 0.13
C SER A 113 12.50 -0.71 -1.35
N ILE A 114 12.95 -1.92 -1.74
CA ILE A 114 13.31 -2.23 -3.13
C ILE A 114 12.07 -2.52 -3.98
N LEU A 115 11.12 -3.30 -3.47
CA LEU A 115 9.89 -3.58 -4.21
C LEU A 115 9.11 -2.29 -4.47
N GLY A 116 9.06 -1.40 -3.49
CA GLY A 116 8.38 -0.12 -3.54
C GLY A 116 8.98 0.81 -4.59
N ILE A 117 10.31 0.99 -4.65
CA ILE A 117 10.90 1.83 -5.71
C ILE A 117 10.65 1.25 -7.12
N ILE A 118 10.63 -0.08 -7.28
CA ILE A 118 10.28 -0.73 -8.55
C ILE A 118 8.81 -0.46 -8.91
N VAL A 119 7.90 -0.61 -7.95
CA VAL A 119 6.47 -0.32 -8.11
C VAL A 119 6.26 1.15 -8.49
N LEU A 120 6.90 2.08 -7.77
CA LEU A 120 6.84 3.51 -8.04
C LEU A 120 7.38 3.87 -9.43
N LEU A 121 8.45 3.20 -9.87
CA LEU A 121 8.99 3.37 -11.21
C LEU A 121 7.98 2.93 -12.27
N PHE A 122 7.32 1.78 -12.09
CA PHE A 122 6.27 1.34 -13.00
C PHE A 122 5.03 2.22 -12.95
N GLN A 123 4.65 2.75 -11.79
CA GLN A 123 3.56 3.72 -11.68
C GLN A 123 3.87 5.00 -12.45
N ALA A 124 5.10 5.50 -12.35
CA ALA A 124 5.53 6.70 -13.07
C ALA A 124 5.54 6.49 -14.59
N ILE A 125 6.05 5.35 -15.07
CA ILE A 125 6.21 5.07 -16.51
C ILE A 125 4.92 4.57 -17.16
N LEU A 126 4.23 3.62 -16.54
CA LEU A 126 3.10 2.90 -17.16
C LEU A 126 1.75 3.54 -16.84
N LEU A 127 1.61 4.16 -15.66
CA LEU A 127 0.34 4.72 -15.20
C LEU A 127 0.35 6.25 -15.20
N ALA A 128 1.46 6.88 -15.61
CA ALA A 128 1.69 8.32 -15.53
C ALA A 128 1.34 8.88 -14.13
N HIS A 129 1.67 8.11 -13.09
CA HIS A 129 1.31 8.41 -11.71
C HIS A 129 2.57 8.61 -10.86
N GLY A 130 2.72 9.82 -10.31
CA GLY A 130 3.94 10.26 -9.64
C GLY A 130 4.90 10.99 -10.59
N GLY A 131 6.21 10.76 -10.42
CA GLY A 131 7.25 11.38 -11.23
C GLY A 131 8.59 10.64 -11.12
N LEU A 132 9.40 10.75 -12.15
CA LEU A 132 10.77 10.24 -12.23
C LEU A 132 11.73 11.12 -11.41
N THR A 133 11.60 12.45 -11.47
CA THR A 133 12.46 13.32 -10.65
C THR A 133 12.06 13.26 -9.18
N THR A 134 10.76 13.11 -8.90
CA THR A 134 10.21 13.00 -7.54
C THR A 134 10.25 11.57 -6.99
N LEU A 135 10.80 10.62 -7.75
CA LEU A 135 10.87 9.21 -7.38
C LEU A 135 11.54 9.01 -6.02
N GLY A 136 12.60 9.77 -5.72
CA GLY A 136 13.27 9.71 -4.41
C GLY A 136 12.36 10.13 -3.26
N ALA A 137 11.61 11.22 -3.42
CA ALA A 137 10.69 11.70 -2.38
C ALA A 137 9.54 10.71 -2.14
N ASN A 138 8.94 10.20 -3.23
CA ASN A 138 7.90 9.18 -3.18
C ASN A 138 8.41 7.86 -2.59
N THR A 139 9.64 7.46 -2.92
CA THR A 139 10.28 6.26 -2.33
C THR A 139 10.44 6.42 -0.82
N PHE A 140 10.88 7.59 -0.37
CA PHE A 140 11.06 7.83 1.06
C PHE A 140 9.73 7.73 1.81
N SER A 141 8.68 8.40 1.34
CA SER A 141 7.39 8.36 2.03
C SER A 141 6.77 6.97 1.97
N MET A 142 6.64 6.39 0.77
CA MET A 142 5.80 5.22 0.52
C MET A 142 6.53 3.88 0.66
N ALA A 143 7.81 3.80 0.33
CA ALA A 143 8.58 2.56 0.35
C ALA A 143 9.48 2.43 1.59
N VAL A 144 9.69 3.52 2.34
CA VAL A 144 10.53 3.53 3.53
C VAL A 144 9.72 3.90 4.77
N ALA A 145 9.25 5.15 4.87
CA ALA A 145 8.64 5.70 6.07
C ALA A 145 7.34 4.97 6.45
N GLY A 146 6.38 4.86 5.53
CA GLY A 146 5.13 4.12 5.73
C GLY A 146 5.37 2.66 6.15
N PRO A 147 6.11 1.86 5.36
CA PRO A 147 6.44 0.47 5.67
C PRO A 147 7.13 0.26 7.02
N LEU A 148 8.03 1.15 7.42
CA LEU A 148 8.68 1.08 8.73
C LEU A 148 7.67 1.27 9.86
N VAL A 149 6.77 2.25 9.74
CA VAL A 149 5.72 2.50 10.72
C VAL A 149 4.71 1.35 10.75
N SER A 150 4.22 0.89 9.60
CA SER A 150 3.33 -0.27 9.52
C SER A 150 3.94 -1.50 10.20
N PHE A 151 5.19 -1.83 9.88
CA PHE A 151 5.84 -2.99 10.46
C PHE A 151 6.11 -2.82 11.96
N GLY A 152 6.49 -1.62 12.39
CA GLY A 152 6.69 -1.29 13.81
C GLY A 152 5.41 -1.46 14.61
N ILE A 153 4.28 -0.93 14.11
CA ILE A 153 2.95 -1.07 14.72
C ILE A 153 2.53 -2.54 14.75
N TYR A 154 2.68 -3.26 13.64
CA TYR A 154 2.36 -4.68 13.57
C TYR A 154 3.13 -5.50 14.62
N LYS A 155 4.44 -5.26 14.75
CA LYS A 155 5.28 -5.93 15.77
C LYS A 155 4.91 -5.51 17.20
N LEU A 156 4.61 -4.24 17.43
CA LEU A 156 4.19 -3.74 18.74
C LEU A 156 2.86 -4.37 19.17
N CYS A 157 1.86 -4.37 18.30
CA CYS A 157 0.58 -5.03 18.54
C CYS A 157 0.75 -6.53 18.82
N GLY A 158 1.66 -7.20 18.10
CA GLY A 158 2.01 -8.60 18.36
C GLY A 158 2.62 -8.81 19.76
N LYS A 159 3.50 -7.92 20.22
CA LYS A 159 4.06 -7.97 21.59
C LYS A 159 3.00 -7.72 22.66
N LEU A 160 2.05 -6.83 22.38
CA LEU A 160 0.92 -6.51 23.26
C LEU A 160 -0.22 -7.54 23.20
N LYS A 161 -0.06 -8.63 22.43
CA LYS A 161 -1.06 -9.69 22.22
C LYS A 161 -2.42 -9.16 21.72
N VAL A 162 -2.39 -8.07 20.95
CA VAL A 162 -3.58 -7.54 20.27
C VAL A 162 -4.04 -8.55 19.22
N ASN A 163 -5.35 -8.59 18.95
CA ASN A 163 -5.92 -9.45 17.91
C ASN A 163 -5.20 -9.20 16.56
N ARG A 164 -4.85 -10.28 15.84
CA ARG A 164 -4.11 -10.21 14.58
C ARG A 164 -4.81 -9.35 13.52
N LYS A 165 -6.14 -9.42 13.40
CA LYS A 165 -6.91 -8.60 12.45
C LYS A 165 -6.81 -7.11 12.79
N VAL A 166 -6.94 -6.78 14.07
CA VAL A 166 -6.79 -5.40 14.57
C VAL A 166 -5.36 -4.90 14.37
N SER A 167 -4.37 -5.75 14.60
CA SER A 167 -2.95 -5.43 14.40
C SER A 167 -2.66 -5.08 12.94
N VAL A 168 -3.21 -5.85 11.99
CA VAL A 168 -3.09 -5.59 10.55
C VAL A 168 -3.81 -4.30 10.15
N PHE A 169 -5.03 -4.09 10.64
CA PHE A 169 -5.79 -2.85 10.39
C PHE A 169 -5.02 -1.61 10.85
N LEU A 170 -4.55 -1.61 12.11
CA LEU A 170 -3.81 -0.49 12.67
C LEU A 170 -2.49 -0.24 11.94
N ALA A 171 -1.76 -1.31 11.61
CA ALA A 171 -0.51 -1.21 10.88
C ALA A 171 -0.68 -0.59 9.49
N ALA A 172 -1.71 -1.00 8.74
CA ALA A 172 -2.00 -0.44 7.42
C ALA A 172 -2.50 1.00 7.52
N CYS A 173 -3.54 1.26 8.32
CA CYS A 173 -4.15 2.58 8.45
C CYS A 173 -3.15 3.63 8.95
N LEU A 174 -2.40 3.35 10.03
CA LEU A 174 -1.44 4.31 10.58
C LEU A 174 -0.18 4.45 9.71
N GLY A 175 0.20 3.42 8.97
CA GLY A 175 1.30 3.51 8.00
C GLY A 175 0.97 4.40 6.80
N ASP A 176 -0.25 4.30 6.27
CA ASP A 176 -0.74 5.18 5.22
C ASP A 176 -0.81 6.63 5.70
N LEU A 177 -1.39 6.87 6.88
CA LEU A 177 -1.45 8.20 7.47
C LEU A 177 -0.04 8.77 7.70
N PHE A 178 0.92 7.93 8.08
CA PHE A 178 2.29 8.39 8.23
C PHE A 178 2.95 8.74 6.90
N THR A 179 2.73 7.93 5.86
CA THR A 179 3.17 8.24 4.50
C THR A 179 2.65 9.59 4.06
N TYR A 180 1.36 9.84 4.32
CA TYR A 180 0.70 11.10 4.07
C TYR A 180 1.35 12.28 4.81
N CYS A 181 1.63 12.12 6.10
CA CYS A 181 2.32 13.14 6.90
C CYS A 181 3.70 13.47 6.31
N VAL A 182 4.47 12.46 5.92
CA VAL A 182 5.80 12.65 5.32
C VAL A 182 5.70 13.39 3.99
N THR A 183 4.78 13.01 3.10
CA THR A 183 4.57 13.71 1.83
C THR A 183 4.15 15.16 2.06
N SER A 184 3.29 15.43 3.03
CA SER A 184 2.88 16.81 3.36
C SER A 184 4.05 17.66 3.85
N ILE A 185 4.96 17.09 4.64
CA ILE A 185 6.18 17.76 5.11
C ILE A 185 7.15 17.99 3.93
N GLN A 186 7.31 17.01 3.04
CA GLN A 186 8.12 17.14 1.83
C GLN A 186 7.68 18.34 0.98
N LEU A 187 6.36 18.49 0.78
CA LEU A 187 5.77 19.60 0.04
C LEU A 187 5.90 20.94 0.79
N ALA A 188 5.75 20.92 2.11
CA ALA A 188 5.88 22.11 2.95
C ALA A 188 7.30 22.67 2.97
N LEU A 189 8.31 21.79 2.97
CA LEU A 189 9.73 22.18 2.87
C LEU A 189 10.03 22.83 1.52
N ALA A 190 9.48 22.27 0.43
CA ALA A 190 9.66 22.81 -0.91
C ALA A 190 8.89 24.13 -1.14
N ASN A 191 7.79 24.35 -0.42
CA ASN A 191 6.90 25.50 -0.60
C ASN A 191 6.58 26.21 0.74
N PRO A 192 7.56 26.86 1.38
CA PRO A 192 7.33 27.59 2.63
C PRO A 192 6.41 28.80 2.41
N SER A 193 5.45 29.00 3.31
CA SER A 193 4.50 30.12 3.24
C SER A 193 5.19 31.44 3.63
N GLU A 194 4.83 32.53 2.97
CA GLU A 194 5.34 33.87 3.29
C GLU A 194 4.99 34.33 4.71
N ALA A 195 3.78 34.00 5.19
CA ALA A 195 3.27 34.46 6.47
C ALA A 195 3.62 33.54 7.67
N GLY A 196 4.11 32.33 7.42
CA GLY A 196 4.30 31.32 8.49
C GLY A 196 5.28 30.20 8.19
N GLY A 197 6.10 30.35 7.15
CA GLY A 197 7.16 29.42 6.77
C GLY A 197 6.68 27.99 6.51
N VAL A 198 7.56 27.04 6.80
CA VAL A 198 7.32 25.60 6.60
C VAL A 198 6.18 25.09 7.48
N GLY A 199 6.06 25.57 8.72
CA GLY A 199 5.03 25.11 9.66
C GLY A 199 3.62 25.40 9.17
N ALA A 200 3.37 26.62 8.69
CA ALA A 200 2.07 26.99 8.12
C ALA A 200 1.77 26.18 6.83
N SER A 201 2.77 25.98 5.97
CA SER A 201 2.61 25.13 4.78
C SER A 201 2.31 23.68 5.13
N ALA A 202 2.94 23.12 6.17
CA ALA A 202 2.69 21.76 6.62
C ALA A 202 1.25 21.58 7.09
N VAL A 203 0.74 22.50 7.92
CA VAL A 203 -0.67 22.50 8.34
C VAL A 203 -1.61 22.62 7.14
N LYS A 204 -1.29 23.47 6.17
CA LYS A 204 -2.08 23.63 4.95
C LYS A 204 -2.14 22.34 4.13
N PHE A 205 -1.00 21.72 3.82
CA PHE A 205 -0.97 20.46 3.07
C PHE A 205 -1.66 19.34 3.86
N LEU A 206 -1.41 19.22 5.16
CA LEU A 206 -2.06 18.27 6.05
C LEU A 206 -3.59 18.45 6.09
N GLY A 207 -4.07 19.70 6.06
CA GLY A 207 -5.50 20.01 6.02
C GLY A 207 -6.12 19.71 4.66
N VAL A 208 -5.42 20.01 3.56
CA VAL A 208 -5.93 19.86 2.20
C VAL A 208 -6.14 18.41 1.83
N PHE A 209 -5.20 17.51 2.13
CA PHE A 209 -5.38 16.12 1.74
C PHE A 209 -6.14 15.28 2.78
N ALA A 210 -6.27 15.72 4.04
CA ALA A 210 -6.95 14.98 5.11
C ALA A 210 -8.35 14.45 4.73
N PRO A 211 -9.24 15.21 4.05
CA PRO A 211 -10.56 14.71 3.63
C PRO A 211 -10.50 13.51 2.69
N THR A 212 -9.41 13.34 1.95
CA THR A 212 -9.21 12.20 1.02
C THR A 212 -8.41 11.08 1.67
N GLN A 213 -7.36 11.41 2.42
CA GLN A 213 -6.40 10.43 2.94
C GLN A 213 -6.89 9.74 4.21
N LEU A 214 -7.66 10.42 5.07
CA LEU A 214 -8.24 9.79 6.26
C LEU A 214 -9.23 8.67 5.90
N PRO A 215 -10.23 8.89 5.02
CA PRO A 215 -11.11 7.80 4.58
C PRO A 215 -10.34 6.69 3.85
N LEU A 216 -9.37 7.06 3.01
CA LEU A 216 -8.56 6.10 2.26
C LEU A 216 -7.80 5.17 3.22
N ALA A 217 -7.11 5.71 4.21
CA ALA A 217 -6.33 4.92 5.17
C ALA A 217 -7.21 3.93 5.96
N VAL A 218 -8.44 4.31 6.30
CA VAL A 218 -9.40 3.39 6.95
C VAL A 218 -9.82 2.28 5.99
N ILE A 219 -10.15 2.62 4.74
CA ILE A 219 -10.56 1.65 3.72
C ILE A 219 -9.40 0.69 3.39
N GLU A 220 -8.18 1.21 3.21
CA GLU A 220 -6.97 0.41 2.99
C GLU A 220 -6.69 -0.49 4.19
N GLY A 221 -6.89 0.01 5.42
CA GLY A 221 -6.82 -0.81 6.64
C GLY A 221 -7.79 -2.00 6.61
N ILE A 222 -9.05 -1.77 6.29
CA ILE A 222 -10.08 -2.82 6.19
C ILE A 222 -9.72 -3.81 5.08
N LEU A 223 -9.36 -3.30 3.90
CA LEU A 223 -9.07 -4.11 2.73
C LEU A 223 -7.81 -4.95 2.94
N THR A 224 -6.80 -4.41 3.62
CA THR A 224 -5.60 -5.16 4.03
C THR A 224 -5.97 -6.34 4.94
N VAL A 225 -6.88 -6.14 5.90
CA VAL A 225 -7.37 -7.24 6.74
C VAL A 225 -8.06 -8.31 5.91
N VAL A 226 -8.94 -7.92 4.99
CA VAL A 226 -9.65 -8.85 4.09
C VAL A 226 -8.66 -9.64 3.23
N ILE A 227 -7.66 -8.96 2.66
CA ILE A 227 -6.61 -9.60 1.87
C ILE A 227 -5.81 -10.60 2.71
N VAL A 228 -5.41 -10.22 3.93
CA VAL A 228 -4.67 -11.15 4.82
C VAL A 228 -5.52 -12.36 5.18
N ILE A 229 -6.81 -12.20 5.46
CA ILE A 229 -7.74 -13.33 5.69
C ILE A 229 -7.82 -14.23 4.45
N GLY A 230 -7.93 -13.64 3.26
CA GLY A 230 -7.95 -14.39 2.01
C GLY A 230 -6.65 -15.17 1.77
N LEU A 231 -5.50 -14.53 1.98
CA LEU A 231 -4.19 -15.18 1.86
C LEU A 231 -4.02 -16.30 2.89
N GLU A 232 -4.44 -16.12 4.13
CA GLU A 232 -4.40 -17.15 5.16
C GLU A 232 -5.30 -18.35 4.83
N THR A 233 -6.39 -18.11 4.09
CA THR A 233 -7.35 -19.13 3.67
C THR A 233 -6.87 -19.92 2.44
N TYR A 234 -6.38 -19.22 1.42
CA TYR A 234 -6.10 -19.81 0.09
C TYR A 234 -4.61 -20.01 -0.22
N ALA A 235 -3.72 -19.26 0.43
CA ALA A 235 -2.28 -19.25 0.18
C ALA A 235 -1.46 -19.66 1.41
N GLY A 236 -2.05 -20.50 2.28
CA GLY A 236 -1.40 -21.00 3.50
C GLY A 236 -0.02 -21.63 3.28
N PRO A 237 0.20 -22.50 2.26
CA PRO A 237 1.51 -23.07 1.96
C PRO A 237 2.56 -22.00 1.61
N GLU A 238 2.19 -20.99 0.82
CA GLU A 238 3.05 -19.87 0.40
C GLU A 238 3.38 -18.95 1.57
N LEU A 239 2.40 -18.63 2.42
CA LEU A 239 2.58 -17.81 3.62
C LEU A 239 3.52 -18.46 4.64
N ARG A 240 3.49 -19.79 4.77
CA ARG A 240 4.47 -20.52 5.60
C ARG A 240 5.89 -20.44 5.03
N ARG A 241 6.04 -20.56 3.71
CA ARG A 241 7.36 -20.46 3.05
C ARG A 241 8.04 -19.11 3.25
N ILE A 242 7.27 -18.03 3.36
CA ILE A 242 7.82 -16.70 3.65
C ILE A 242 7.94 -16.41 5.16
N GLY A 243 7.59 -17.37 6.02
CA GLY A 243 7.67 -17.25 7.48
C GLY A 243 6.58 -16.40 8.12
N PHE A 244 5.47 -16.13 7.41
CA PHE A 244 4.36 -15.33 7.92
C PHE A 244 3.39 -16.13 8.80
N LEU A 245 3.24 -17.42 8.51
CA LEU A 245 2.52 -18.39 9.33
C LEU A 245 3.51 -19.38 9.97
N PRO A 246 3.26 -19.84 11.20
CA PRO A 246 4.06 -20.91 11.80
C PRO A 246 3.94 -22.21 10.97
N GLU A 247 5.02 -22.98 10.91
CA GLU A 247 4.99 -24.32 10.31
C GLU A 247 3.97 -25.20 11.04
N ARG A 248 3.17 -25.96 10.29
CA ARG A 248 2.24 -26.93 10.88
C ARG A 248 3.09 -28.06 11.46
N SER A 249 3.07 -28.23 12.79
CA SER A 249 3.62 -29.41 13.44
C SER A 249 3.07 -30.66 12.75
N ALA A 250 3.96 -31.63 12.45
CA ALA A 250 3.69 -32.83 11.67
C ALA A 250 2.62 -33.79 12.29
N GLY A 251 2.03 -33.46 13.44
CA GLY A 251 1.01 -34.28 14.09
C GLY A 251 -0.42 -34.11 13.56
N ALA A 252 -0.74 -33.02 12.84
CA ALA A 252 -2.14 -32.72 12.45
C ALA A 252 -2.58 -33.34 11.11
N SER A 253 -1.72 -34.15 10.47
CA SER A 253 -2.03 -34.90 9.25
C SER A 253 -2.56 -36.30 9.51
N ALA A 254 -2.48 -36.82 10.74
CA ALA A 254 -2.98 -38.15 11.08
C ALA A 254 -4.51 -38.16 11.30
N ASP A 255 -5.07 -37.12 11.91
CA ASP A 255 -6.49 -37.10 12.31
C ASP A 255 -7.49 -36.94 11.15
N ILE A 256 -7.03 -36.56 9.95
CA ILE A 256 -7.93 -36.44 8.78
C ILE A 256 -7.94 -37.75 7.95
N ALA A 257 -6.94 -38.62 8.11
CA ALA A 257 -6.84 -39.86 7.35
C ALA A 257 -7.62 -41.04 7.98
N GLU A 258 -7.93 -40.99 9.28
CA GLU A 258 -8.63 -42.10 9.96
C GLU A 258 -10.17 -41.98 9.98
N GLY A 259 -10.74 -40.87 9.53
CA GLY A 259 -12.20 -40.64 9.56
C GLY A 259 -13.02 -41.26 8.43
N HIS A 260 -12.39 -41.89 7.43
CA HIS A 260 -13.07 -42.37 6.21
C HIS A 260 -12.67 -43.80 5.83
N GLY A 261 -12.89 -44.77 6.73
CA GLY A 261 -12.52 -46.14 6.39
C GLY A 261 -13.03 -47.25 7.30
N THR A 262 -14.33 -47.32 7.60
CA THR A 262 -14.99 -48.62 7.88
C THR A 262 -16.51 -48.51 7.76
N GLU A 263 -17.05 -48.70 6.56
CA GLU A 263 -18.41 -49.23 6.39
C GLU A 263 -18.25 -50.63 5.78
N LYS A 264 -18.15 -51.65 6.64
CA LYS A 264 -18.09 -53.05 6.22
C LYS A 264 -19.48 -53.46 5.74
N GLY A 265 -19.58 -53.83 4.47
CA GLY A 265 -20.71 -54.56 3.93
C GLY A 265 -20.88 -55.91 4.64
N GLY A 266 -22.12 -56.22 5.01
CA GLY A 266 -22.57 -57.54 5.44
C GLY A 266 -23.69 -57.99 4.50
N ALA A 267 -23.35 -58.84 3.55
CA ALA A 267 -24.29 -59.61 2.74
C ALA A 267 -24.96 -60.69 3.60
N GLY A 268 -26.22 -60.99 3.29
CA GLY A 268 -27.09 -61.81 4.14
C GLY A 268 -26.77 -63.30 4.22
N LYS A 269 -27.42 -63.92 5.20
CA LYS A 269 -28.17 -65.17 5.14
C LYS A 269 -29.14 -65.19 6.33
#